data_AF-A0A815M9F6-F1
#
_entry.id   AF-A0A815M9F6-F1
#
_cell.length_a   1.000
_cell.length_b   1.000
_cell.length_c   1.000
_cell.angle_alpha   90.00
_cell.angle_beta   90.00
_cell.angle_gamma   90.00
#
_symmetry.space_group_name_H-M   'P 1'
#
loop_
_entity.id
_entity.type
_entity.pdbx_description
1 polymer ?
#
loop_
_entity_poly.entity_id
_entity_poly.type
_entity_poly.pdbx_seq_one_letter_code
_entity_poly.pdbx_strand_id
1 'polypeptide(L)'
;MDIAIMQPVNKRTELNKKDFKSLSPIGNNSIQNSSRDGNNLTVLTTNESLLNIPSQLLSIDETIRQFKPTVPVFCIRPKTIQATVHYFLSKFPGEVLYAVKCNAEPNILKLLWSAGLRHFDCASISEIKLVRTLFPFANIHFMHPVKPKSVIFQAYFNYNVRDYALDSIEELYKITEVTKDRDDLGLIVRIQVAENMALHDLSRKFGANVTDAVTILREARSIAKRLGICFHVGSQCLEPECYENALDIVKHIIDEANVKIDVIDVGGGFPGTYPNCIPPPLSEFFQSIERGFRNLNLPKETALQCEPGRAMVSEACSIVVQVLARRQDSIYIND
;
A
#
# COMPACT_ATOMS: atom_id res chain seq x y z
N MET A 1 8.61 -4.37 34.39
CA MET A 1 9.22 -4.45 33.06
C MET A 1 8.81 -3.19 32.33
N ASP A 2 9.77 -2.40 31.90
CA ASP A 2 9.50 -1.19 31.14
C ASP A 2 9.20 -1.56 29.68
N ILE A 3 8.06 -1.13 29.17
CA ILE A 3 7.56 -1.53 27.85
C ILE A 3 7.18 -0.29 27.07
N ALA A 4 7.53 -0.28 25.78
CA ALA A 4 7.16 0.76 24.85
C ALA A 4 6.28 0.17 23.75
N ILE A 5 5.18 0.87 23.44
CA ILE A 5 4.35 0.59 22.28
C ILE A 5 4.75 1.59 21.22
N MET A 6 5.32 1.10 20.13
CA MET A 6 5.70 1.92 19.00
C MET A 6 4.69 1.70 17.88
N GLN A 7 4.17 2.79 17.31
CA GLN A 7 3.63 2.69 15.97
C GLN A 7 4.81 2.60 14.99
N PRO A 8 4.69 1.88 13.87
CA PRO A 8 5.75 1.80 12.88
C PRO A 8 6.06 3.20 12.34
N VAL A 9 7.09 3.85 12.88
CA VAL A 9 7.57 5.14 12.39
C VAL A 9 8.63 4.89 11.33
N ASN A 10 8.60 5.68 10.26
CA ASN A 10 9.32 5.44 9.01
C ASN A 10 10.85 5.68 9.08
N LYS A 11 11.48 5.68 10.26
CA LYS A 11 12.93 5.88 10.42
C LYS A 11 13.53 4.94 11.47
N ARG A 12 14.62 4.26 11.11
CA ARG A 12 15.71 3.97 12.05
C ARG A 12 16.34 5.32 12.45
N THR A 13 15.71 6.03 13.37
CA THR A 13 16.31 7.18 14.05
C THR A 13 16.27 6.91 15.54
N GLU A 14 17.39 7.19 16.19
CA GLU A 14 17.57 7.18 17.64
C GLU A 14 16.32 7.74 18.33
N LEU A 15 15.62 6.87 19.06
CA LEU A 15 14.44 7.23 19.83
C LEU A 15 14.91 8.08 21.02
N ASN A 16 14.45 9.32 21.12
CA ASN A 16 14.74 10.17 22.25
C ASN A 16 13.74 9.91 23.38
N LYS A 17 14.12 10.19 24.64
CA LYS A 17 13.23 10.05 25.82
C LYS A 17 11.83 10.68 25.65
N LYS A 18 11.70 11.71 24.81
CA LYS A 18 10.45 12.43 24.55
C LYS A 18 9.47 11.68 23.64
N ASP A 19 9.95 10.69 22.89
CA ASP A 19 9.12 9.89 21.95
C ASP A 19 8.37 8.76 22.65
N PHE A 20 8.73 8.48 23.90
CA PHE A 20 8.06 7.51 24.76
C PHE A 20 7.03 8.23 25.62
N LYS A 21 5.76 7.81 25.57
CA LYS A 21 4.83 8.11 26.66
C LYS A 21 5.41 7.49 27.92
N SER A 22 5.76 8.32 28.91
CA SER A 22 6.19 7.84 30.22
C SER A 22 5.04 7.06 30.86
N LEU A 23 5.11 5.73 30.79
CA LEU A 23 4.34 4.89 31.70
C LEU A 23 5.16 4.85 33.00
N SER A 24 4.63 5.52 34.02
CA SER A 24 5.11 5.45 35.40
C SER A 24 5.15 3.98 35.87
N PRO A 25 6.01 3.64 36.85
CA PRO A 25 5.95 2.34 37.48
C PRO A 25 4.52 2.09 37.95
N ILE A 26 4.00 0.89 37.69
CA ILE A 26 2.62 0.50 38.01
C ILE A 26 2.42 0.65 39.52
N GLY A 27 1.92 1.83 39.90
CA GLY A 27 1.36 2.18 41.19
C GLY A 27 -0.12 2.43 40.99
N ASN A 28 -0.93 1.96 41.94
CA ASN A 28 -2.38 1.74 41.85
C ASN A 28 -3.28 2.94 41.50
N ASN A 29 -2.79 4.10 41.07
CA ASN A 29 -3.61 5.27 40.79
C ASN A 29 -3.05 6.11 39.64
N SER A 30 -3.38 5.76 38.39
CA SER A 30 -3.39 6.71 37.27
C SER A 30 -4.17 6.11 36.08
N ILE A 31 -5.45 5.85 36.30
CA ILE A 31 -6.42 5.66 35.21
C ILE A 31 -6.93 7.06 34.88
N GLN A 32 -6.37 7.71 33.85
CA GLN A 32 -7.10 8.68 33.04
C GLN A 32 -6.31 9.00 31.77
N ASN A 33 -6.97 8.80 30.63
CA ASN A 33 -6.57 9.11 29.24
C ASN A 33 -5.81 8.06 28.41
N SER A 34 -6.20 6.77 28.53
CA SER A 34 -6.05 5.76 27.44
C SER A 34 -7.41 5.38 26.80
N SER A 35 -8.47 6.15 27.02
CA SER A 35 -9.85 5.84 26.63
C SER A 35 -10.19 5.97 25.13
N ARG A 36 -9.20 5.87 24.22
CA ARG A 36 -9.47 5.57 22.80
C ARG A 36 -9.23 4.10 22.43
N ASP A 37 -8.64 3.30 23.33
CA ASP A 37 -8.40 1.87 23.13
C ASP A 37 -9.53 0.99 23.67
N GLY A 38 -10.78 1.43 23.45
CA GLY A 38 -11.97 0.64 23.72
C GLY A 38 -12.26 -0.30 22.54
N ASN A 39 -11.98 -1.58 22.73
CA ASN A 39 -12.39 -2.76 21.94
C ASN A 39 -11.53 -3.16 20.73
N ASN A 40 -10.73 -4.22 20.99
CA ASN A 40 -10.33 -5.33 20.10
C ASN A 40 -8.95 -5.23 19.43
N LEU A 41 -7.90 -5.49 20.22
CA LEU A 41 -6.64 -6.01 19.69
C LEU A 41 -6.83 -7.45 19.23
N THR A 42 -6.21 -7.87 18.12
CA THR A 42 -6.11 -9.29 17.84
C THR A 42 -5.05 -9.62 16.81
N VAL A 43 -4.29 -10.65 17.17
CA VAL A 43 -3.11 -11.20 16.55
C VAL A 43 -1.83 -10.52 17.04
N LEU A 44 -1.09 -11.33 17.81
CA LEU A 44 0.31 -11.14 18.14
C LEU A 44 1.07 -12.02 17.16
N THR A 45 1.91 -11.43 16.30
CA THR A 45 2.84 -12.25 15.52
C THR A 45 4.19 -12.19 16.22
N THR A 46 4.59 -13.33 16.78
CA THR A 46 6.00 -13.63 17.02
C THR A 46 6.34 -14.67 15.97
N ASN A 47 7.43 -14.44 15.24
CA ASN A 47 7.93 -15.43 14.29
C ASN A 47 7.94 -16.81 14.99
N GLU A 48 7.12 -17.72 14.44
CA GLU A 48 7.05 -19.16 14.70
C GLU A 48 6.22 -19.75 15.86
N SER A 49 5.59 -19.01 16.79
CA SER A 49 4.91 -19.70 17.93
C SER A 49 3.51 -19.22 18.36
N LEU A 50 2.90 -18.25 17.67
CA LEU A 50 1.51 -17.83 17.94
C LEU A 50 0.63 -17.86 16.67
N LEU A 51 0.80 -18.90 15.84
CA LEU A 51 0.03 -19.15 14.61
C LEU A 51 -1.48 -19.34 14.80
N ASN A 52 -1.96 -19.40 16.05
CA ASN A 52 -3.37 -19.44 16.34
C ASN A 52 -3.83 -18.06 16.80
N ILE A 53 -4.68 -17.43 15.99
CA ILE A 53 -5.51 -16.29 16.41
C ILE A 53 -6.16 -16.72 17.73
N PRO A 54 -5.83 -16.11 18.89
CA PRO A 54 -6.48 -16.47 20.12
C PRO A 54 -7.98 -16.23 19.95
N SER A 55 -8.82 -17.18 20.38
CA SER A 55 -10.28 -17.05 20.34
C SER A 55 -10.79 -15.84 21.13
N GLN A 56 -9.94 -15.27 22.00
CA GLN A 56 -10.18 -14.06 22.75
C GLN A 56 -9.20 -12.95 22.37
N LEU A 57 -9.77 -11.78 22.11
CA LEU A 57 -9.08 -10.55 21.76
C LEU A 57 -8.49 -9.96 23.05
N LEU A 58 -7.16 -10.01 23.23
CA LEU A 58 -6.48 -9.48 24.42
C LEU A 58 -6.02 -8.04 24.19
N SER A 59 -6.15 -7.17 25.18
CA SER A 59 -5.47 -5.86 25.16
C SER A 59 -3.94 -6.00 25.14
N ILE A 60 -3.24 -4.92 24.79
CA ILE A 60 -1.76 -4.88 24.86
C ILE A 60 -1.29 -5.16 26.29
N ASP A 61 -1.96 -4.57 27.28
CA ASP A 61 -1.59 -4.76 28.69
C ASP A 61 -1.80 -6.21 29.16
N GLU A 62 -2.89 -6.86 28.76
CA GLU A 62 -3.12 -8.28 29.06
C GLU A 62 -2.09 -9.18 28.38
N THR A 63 -1.79 -8.90 27.11
CA THR A 63 -0.74 -9.57 26.35
C THR A 63 0.60 -9.49 27.08
N ILE A 64 0.99 -8.29 27.48
CA ILE A 64 2.22 -8.03 28.22
C ILE A 64 2.25 -8.82 29.53
N ARG A 65 1.15 -8.75 30.31
CA ARG A 65 1.05 -9.40 31.62
C ARG A 65 1.14 -10.92 31.50
N GLN A 66 0.49 -11.49 30.48
CA GLN A 66 0.39 -12.92 30.27
C GLN A 66 1.65 -13.52 29.66
N PHE A 67 2.18 -12.91 28.60
CA PHE A 67 3.25 -13.51 27.80
C PHE A 67 4.65 -13.00 28.16
N LYS A 68 4.77 -11.82 28.80
CA LYS A 68 6.05 -11.18 29.18
C LYS A 68 7.11 -11.30 28.08
N PRO A 69 6.81 -10.84 26.86
CA PRO A 69 7.61 -11.16 25.69
C PRO A 69 9.02 -10.57 25.80
N THR A 70 10.03 -11.39 25.55
CA THR A 70 11.44 -10.98 25.50
C THR A 70 11.91 -10.63 24.09
N VAL A 71 11.08 -10.88 23.08
CA VAL A 71 11.25 -10.48 21.68
C VAL A 71 10.19 -9.44 21.29
N PRO A 72 10.42 -8.61 20.26
CA PRO A 72 9.40 -7.69 19.78
C PRO A 72 8.13 -8.42 19.35
N VAL A 73 6.98 -7.82 19.64
CA VAL A 73 5.67 -8.40 19.31
C VAL A 73 4.91 -7.46 18.39
N PHE A 74 4.55 -7.94 17.20
CA PHE A 74 3.67 -7.20 16.30
C PHE A 74 2.22 -7.37 16.73
N CYS A 75 1.54 -6.27 17.00
CA CYS A 75 0.13 -6.23 17.33
C CYS A 75 -0.67 -5.70 16.15
N ILE A 76 -1.71 -6.46 15.77
CA ILE A 76 -2.63 -6.09 14.69
C ILE A 76 -4.01 -5.78 15.29
N ARG A 77 -4.73 -4.85 14.67
CA ARG A 77 -6.14 -4.49 15.01
C ARG A 77 -7.03 -4.84 13.81
N PRO A 78 -7.58 -6.07 13.75
CA PRO A 78 -8.37 -6.54 12.60
C PRO A 78 -9.58 -5.68 12.30
N LYS A 79 -10.27 -5.17 13.33
CA LYS A 79 -11.43 -4.28 13.14
C LYS A 79 -11.04 -2.98 12.42
N THR A 80 -9.86 -2.43 12.73
CA THR A 80 -9.35 -1.23 12.04
C THR A 80 -9.09 -1.54 10.56
N ILE A 81 -8.42 -2.66 10.25
CA ILE A 81 -8.20 -3.10 8.86
C ILE A 81 -9.54 -3.26 8.12
N GLN A 82 -10.49 -3.98 8.72
CA GLN A 82 -11.81 -4.22 8.13
C GLN A 82 -12.56 -2.90 7.87
N ALA A 83 -12.58 -1.99 8.85
CA ALA A 83 -13.22 -0.69 8.71
C ALA A 83 -12.60 0.13 7.57
N THR A 84 -11.27 0.15 7.48
CA THR A 84 -10.57 0.87 6.42
C THR A 84 -10.81 0.24 5.05
N VAL A 85 -10.77 -1.09 4.92
CA VAL A 85 -11.09 -1.78 3.66
C VAL A 85 -12.52 -1.47 3.22
N HIS A 86 -13.49 -1.60 4.12
CA HIS A 86 -14.88 -1.26 3.80
C HIS A 86 -15.04 0.21 3.38
N TYR A 87 -14.30 1.13 4.01
CA TYR A 87 -14.32 2.53 3.63
C TYR A 87 -13.80 2.73 2.19
N PHE A 88 -12.63 2.18 1.84
CA PHE A 88 -12.12 2.23 0.48
C PHE A 88 -13.08 1.60 -0.52
N LEU A 89 -13.56 0.38 -0.27
CA LEU A 89 -14.45 -0.34 -1.19
C LEU A 89 -15.82 0.33 -1.35
N SER A 90 -16.29 1.11 -0.37
CA SER A 90 -17.61 1.78 -0.43
C SER A 90 -17.55 3.25 -0.86
N LYS A 91 -16.39 3.90 -0.75
CA LYS A 91 -16.24 5.34 -1.01
C LYS A 91 -15.31 5.68 -2.16
N PHE A 92 -14.37 4.81 -2.51
CA PHE A 92 -13.57 5.02 -3.71
C PHE A 92 -14.42 4.66 -4.95
N PRO A 93 -14.49 5.52 -5.98
CA PRO A 93 -15.39 5.31 -7.13
C PRO A 93 -14.88 4.28 -8.15
N GLY A 94 -13.91 3.45 -7.79
CA GLY A 94 -13.24 2.51 -8.69
C GLY A 94 -12.75 1.25 -7.98
N GLU A 95 -11.85 0.52 -8.62
CA GLU A 95 -11.25 -0.68 -8.03
C GLU A 95 -10.13 -0.32 -7.04
N VAL A 96 -10.03 -1.11 -5.97
CA VAL A 96 -9.03 -0.91 -4.91
C VAL A 96 -8.05 -2.07 -4.93
N LEU A 97 -6.79 -1.79 -5.24
CA LEU A 97 -5.70 -2.75 -5.33
C LEU A 97 -4.82 -2.59 -4.08
N TYR A 98 -4.74 -3.59 -3.21
CA TYR A 98 -3.81 -3.44 -2.07
C TYR A 98 -2.37 -3.57 -2.54
N ALA A 99 -1.54 -2.57 -2.22
CA ALA A 99 -0.10 -2.60 -2.48
C ALA A 99 0.60 -3.55 -1.49
N VAL A 100 0.86 -4.79 -1.92
CA VAL A 100 1.37 -5.89 -1.07
C VAL A 100 2.72 -5.54 -0.44
N LYS A 101 3.57 -4.81 -1.17
CA LYS A 101 4.85 -4.26 -0.70
C LYS A 101 4.75 -3.45 0.60
N CYS A 102 3.58 -2.88 0.92
CA CYS A 102 3.38 -2.13 2.15
C CYS A 102 3.43 -3.03 3.39
N ASN A 103 2.76 -4.18 3.34
CA ASN A 103 2.83 -5.20 4.38
C ASN A 103 2.35 -6.55 3.83
N ALA A 104 3.30 -7.40 3.45
CA ALA A 104 3.05 -8.72 2.88
C ALA A 104 2.79 -9.80 3.95
N GLU A 105 2.56 -9.43 5.21
CA GLU A 105 2.31 -10.40 6.28
C GLU A 105 1.02 -11.21 6.00
N PRO A 106 1.06 -12.56 5.99
CA PRO A 106 -0.07 -13.38 5.56
C PRO A 106 -1.37 -13.17 6.34
N ASN A 107 -1.33 -12.88 7.64
CA ASN A 107 -2.55 -12.62 8.42
C ASN A 107 -3.19 -11.28 8.04
N ILE A 108 -2.40 -10.24 7.77
CA ILE A 108 -2.91 -8.98 7.21
C ILE A 108 -3.58 -9.23 5.87
N LEU A 109 -2.92 -9.96 4.95
CA LEU A 109 -3.51 -10.29 3.64
C LEU A 109 -4.84 -11.06 3.78
N LYS A 110 -4.92 -12.03 4.70
CA LYS A 110 -6.17 -12.77 4.99
C LYS A 110 -7.27 -11.86 5.55
N LEU A 111 -6.92 -10.90 6.41
CA LEU A 111 -7.87 -9.92 6.94
C LEU A 111 -8.41 -9.02 5.83
N LEU A 112 -7.54 -8.50 4.96
CA LEU A 112 -7.92 -7.71 3.79
C LEU A 112 -8.89 -8.48 2.88
N TRP A 113 -8.56 -9.73 2.57
CA TRP A 113 -9.41 -10.62 1.78
C TRP A 113 -10.77 -10.88 2.44
N SER A 114 -10.78 -11.16 3.76
CA SER A 114 -12.02 -11.39 4.52
C SER A 114 -12.94 -10.17 4.55
N ALA A 115 -12.37 -8.96 4.44
CA ALA A 115 -13.09 -7.69 4.39
C ALA A 115 -13.60 -7.33 2.98
N GLY A 116 -13.41 -8.21 1.99
CA GLY A 116 -13.96 -8.06 0.64
C GLY A 116 -12.98 -7.62 -0.44
N LEU A 117 -11.72 -7.30 -0.11
CA LEU A 117 -10.72 -6.92 -1.10
C LEU A 117 -10.40 -8.10 -2.04
N ARG A 118 -10.31 -7.85 -3.35
CA ARG A 118 -10.04 -8.90 -4.37
C ARG A 118 -8.87 -8.60 -5.30
N HIS A 119 -8.39 -7.35 -5.34
CA HIS A 119 -7.33 -6.91 -6.24
C HIS A 119 -6.05 -6.59 -5.44
N PHE A 120 -4.90 -6.97 -5.98
CA PHE A 120 -3.60 -6.79 -5.34
C PHE A 120 -2.57 -6.21 -6.32
N ASP A 121 -1.95 -5.09 -5.96
CA ASP A 121 -0.72 -4.58 -6.57
C ASP A 121 0.45 -5.40 -5.99
N CYS A 122 1.10 -6.17 -6.86
CA CYS A 122 2.33 -6.88 -6.56
C CYS A 122 3.52 -6.27 -7.32
N ALA A 123 4.63 -6.08 -6.62
CA ALA A 123 5.88 -5.54 -7.15
C ALA A 123 6.96 -6.62 -7.36
N SER A 124 6.73 -7.87 -6.94
CA SER A 124 7.71 -8.96 -7.10
C SER A 124 7.07 -10.33 -7.29
N ILE A 125 7.86 -11.29 -7.80
CA ILE A 125 7.40 -12.67 -7.96
C ILE A 125 7.06 -13.35 -6.62
N SER A 126 7.75 -12.98 -5.54
CA SER A 126 7.48 -13.49 -4.20
C SER A 126 6.10 -13.05 -3.71
N GLU A 127 5.73 -11.80 -3.97
CA GLU A 127 4.40 -11.26 -3.65
C GLU A 127 3.31 -11.93 -4.50
N ILE A 128 3.52 -12.08 -5.81
CA ILE A 128 2.59 -12.78 -6.71
C ILE A 128 2.35 -14.21 -6.23
N LYS A 129 3.43 -14.95 -5.94
CA LYS A 129 3.35 -16.33 -5.44
C LYS A 129 2.60 -16.38 -4.12
N LEU A 130 2.88 -15.46 -3.20
CA LEU A 130 2.21 -15.39 -1.90
C LEU A 130 0.70 -15.15 -2.07
N VAL A 131 0.31 -14.12 -2.81
CA VAL A 131 -1.10 -13.77 -3.05
C VAL A 131 -1.83 -14.91 -3.75
N ARG A 132 -1.26 -15.49 -4.82
CA ARG A 132 -1.89 -16.61 -5.52
C ARG A 132 -2.03 -17.86 -4.65
N THR A 133 -1.06 -18.12 -3.77
CA THR A 133 -1.11 -19.26 -2.83
C THR A 133 -2.21 -19.06 -1.79
N LEU A 134 -2.34 -17.86 -1.23
CA LEU A 134 -3.37 -17.56 -0.25
C LEU A 134 -4.77 -17.46 -0.90
N PHE A 135 -4.85 -16.90 -2.10
CA PHE A 135 -6.09 -16.55 -2.79
C PHE A 135 -6.02 -16.95 -4.27
N PRO A 136 -6.41 -18.20 -4.61
CA PRO A 136 -6.33 -18.72 -5.97
C PRO A 136 -7.09 -17.88 -7.02
N PHE A 137 -8.12 -17.15 -6.61
CA PHE A 137 -8.97 -16.31 -7.48
C PHE A 137 -8.70 -14.81 -7.37
N ALA A 138 -7.62 -14.38 -6.72
CA ALA A 138 -7.28 -12.96 -6.64
C ALA A 138 -6.95 -12.38 -8.03
N ASN A 139 -7.35 -11.13 -8.24
CA ASN A 139 -6.90 -10.30 -9.36
C ASN A 139 -5.54 -9.72 -8.98
N ILE A 140 -4.49 -10.13 -9.68
CA ILE A 140 -3.12 -9.71 -9.40
C ILE A 140 -2.63 -8.82 -10.53
N HIS A 141 -2.15 -7.64 -10.18
CA HIS A 141 -1.58 -6.65 -11.09
C HIS A 141 -0.09 -6.55 -10.80
N PHE A 142 0.77 -6.75 -11.80
CA PHE A 142 2.22 -6.68 -11.62
C PHE A 142 2.73 -5.26 -11.90
N MET A 143 2.66 -4.40 -10.89
CA MET A 143 2.80 -2.95 -11.06
C MET A 143 4.23 -2.42 -10.89
N HIS A 144 5.22 -3.30 -10.70
CA HIS A 144 6.61 -2.87 -10.83
C HIS A 144 6.95 -2.64 -12.31
N PRO A 145 7.38 -1.43 -12.71
CA PRO A 145 7.52 -1.10 -14.12
C PRO A 145 8.71 -1.80 -14.79
N VAL A 146 9.74 -2.20 -14.05
CA VAL A 146 10.94 -2.87 -14.61
C VAL A 146 11.09 -4.29 -14.07
N LYS A 147 11.02 -5.32 -14.93
CA LYS A 147 10.95 -6.74 -14.50
C LYS A 147 11.96 -7.64 -15.24
N PRO A 148 12.56 -8.65 -14.60
CA PRO A 148 13.33 -9.68 -15.31
C PRO A 148 12.45 -10.54 -16.23
N LYS A 149 12.96 -10.95 -17.40
CA LYS A 149 12.24 -11.84 -18.33
C LYS A 149 11.71 -13.12 -17.66
N SER A 150 12.55 -13.75 -16.83
CA SER A 150 12.18 -14.98 -16.09
C SER A 150 11.03 -14.77 -15.11
N VAL A 151 10.89 -13.56 -14.56
CA VAL A 151 9.84 -13.19 -13.62
C VAL A 151 8.53 -12.85 -14.35
N ILE A 152 8.61 -12.17 -15.51
CA ILE A 152 7.45 -11.97 -16.40
C ILE A 152 6.88 -13.33 -16.83
N PHE A 153 7.75 -14.26 -17.27
CA PHE A 153 7.36 -15.61 -17.68
C PHE A 153 6.60 -16.34 -16.56
N GLN A 154 7.16 -16.37 -15.35
CA GLN A 154 6.51 -17.01 -14.21
C GLN A 154 5.17 -16.35 -13.86
N ALA A 155 5.11 -15.02 -13.82
CA ALA A 155 3.88 -14.30 -13.54
C ALA A 155 2.77 -14.67 -14.55
N TYR A 156 3.10 -14.69 -15.84
CA TYR A 156 2.13 -14.95 -16.90
C TYR A 156 1.68 -16.42 -16.94
N PHE A 157 2.64 -17.34 -17.10
CA PHE A 157 2.36 -18.76 -17.38
C PHE A 157 2.09 -19.58 -16.11
N ASN A 158 2.70 -19.24 -14.98
CA ASN A 158 2.57 -20.05 -13.76
C ASN A 158 1.54 -19.49 -12.77
N TYR A 159 1.35 -18.16 -12.77
CA TYR A 159 0.48 -17.48 -11.79
C TYR A 159 -0.71 -16.73 -12.41
N ASN A 160 -0.91 -16.86 -13.72
CA ASN A 160 -2.05 -16.31 -14.45
C ASN A 160 -2.22 -14.78 -14.27
N VAL A 161 -1.11 -14.04 -14.22
CA VAL A 161 -1.13 -12.57 -14.20
C VAL A 161 -1.31 -12.07 -15.63
N ARG A 162 -2.13 -11.03 -15.81
CA ARG A 162 -2.42 -10.43 -17.12
C ARG A 162 -2.10 -8.95 -17.18
N ASP A 163 -2.09 -8.27 -16.05
CA ASP A 163 -1.84 -6.83 -15.98
C ASP A 163 -0.40 -6.56 -15.58
N TYR A 164 0.29 -5.76 -16.38
CA TYR A 164 1.70 -5.41 -16.21
C TYR A 164 1.88 -3.90 -16.35
N ALA A 165 2.49 -3.28 -15.34
CA ALA A 165 2.98 -1.92 -15.49
C ALA A 165 4.29 -1.88 -16.29
N LEU A 166 4.52 -0.79 -17.00
CA LEU A 166 5.73 -0.52 -17.78
C LEU A 166 5.96 0.99 -17.88
N ASP A 167 7.22 1.42 -17.99
CA ASP A 167 7.57 2.84 -18.18
C ASP A 167 8.55 3.09 -19.32
N SER A 168 8.83 2.06 -20.14
CA SER A 168 9.69 2.20 -21.32
C SER A 168 9.24 1.30 -22.47
N ILE A 169 9.68 1.63 -23.69
CA ILE A 169 9.39 0.83 -24.88
C ILE A 169 10.10 -0.53 -24.85
N GLU A 170 11.28 -0.59 -24.24
CA GLU A 170 12.03 -1.83 -24.04
C GLU A 170 11.28 -2.77 -23.09
N GLU A 171 10.65 -2.22 -22.05
CA GLU A 171 9.82 -3.03 -21.16
C GLU A 171 8.57 -3.55 -21.88
N LEU A 172 7.93 -2.72 -22.72
CA LEU A 172 6.81 -3.15 -23.58
C LEU A 172 7.22 -4.38 -24.39
N TYR A 173 8.27 -4.26 -25.21
CA TYR A 173 8.72 -5.36 -26.06
C TYR A 173 9.19 -6.57 -25.28
N LYS A 174 9.80 -6.36 -24.11
CA LYS A 174 10.20 -7.47 -23.22
C LYS A 174 8.99 -8.23 -22.69
N ILE A 175 7.91 -7.55 -22.31
CA ILE A 175 6.67 -8.21 -21.86
C ILE A 175 6.06 -8.99 -23.03
N THR A 176 5.93 -8.37 -24.21
CA THR A 176 5.28 -9.00 -25.37
C THR A 176 6.07 -10.22 -25.88
N GLU A 177 7.39 -10.10 -25.99
CA GLU A 177 8.29 -11.21 -26.37
C GLU A 177 8.15 -12.39 -25.40
N VAL A 178 8.25 -12.13 -24.08
CA VAL A 178 8.22 -13.20 -23.07
C VAL A 178 6.86 -13.89 -23.02
N THR A 179 5.78 -13.13 -23.18
CA THR A 179 4.41 -13.66 -23.20
C THR A 179 4.03 -14.30 -24.53
N LYS A 180 4.90 -14.21 -25.55
CA LYS A 180 4.70 -14.77 -26.91
C LYS A 180 3.53 -14.11 -27.64
N ASP A 181 3.48 -12.78 -27.61
CA ASP A 181 2.53 -11.96 -28.37
C ASP A 181 1.06 -12.33 -28.09
N ARG A 182 0.76 -12.61 -26.82
CA ARG A 182 -0.60 -12.94 -26.38
C ARG A 182 -1.49 -11.72 -26.40
N ASP A 183 -2.73 -11.92 -26.83
CA ASP A 183 -3.75 -10.89 -27.02
C ASP A 183 -4.61 -10.63 -25.77
N ASP A 184 -4.20 -11.14 -24.60
CA ASP A 184 -4.91 -11.02 -23.34
C ASP A 184 -4.21 -10.14 -22.30
N LEU A 185 -3.20 -9.38 -22.73
CA LEU A 185 -2.40 -8.52 -21.86
C LEU A 185 -3.14 -7.23 -21.48
N GLY A 186 -3.10 -6.92 -20.19
CA GLY A 186 -3.24 -5.57 -19.69
C GLY A 186 -1.87 -4.89 -19.61
N LEU A 187 -1.72 -3.76 -20.28
CA LEU A 187 -0.48 -2.98 -20.30
C LEU A 187 -0.77 -1.60 -19.74
N ILE A 188 -0.14 -1.27 -18.60
CA ILE A 188 -0.41 -0.05 -17.84
C ILE A 188 0.84 0.83 -17.86
N VAL A 189 0.79 1.89 -18.65
CA VAL A 189 1.93 2.79 -18.84
C VAL A 189 2.07 3.71 -17.63
N ARG A 190 3.15 3.54 -16.88
CA ARG A 190 3.46 4.37 -15.73
C ARG A 190 4.14 5.67 -16.18
N ILE A 191 3.62 6.79 -15.72
CA ILE A 191 4.16 8.12 -16.03
C ILE A 191 4.85 8.73 -14.81
N GLN A 192 5.76 9.65 -15.07
CA GLN A 192 6.37 10.49 -14.04
C GLN A 192 5.44 11.67 -13.73
N VAL A 193 5.25 11.95 -12.43
CA VAL A 193 4.53 13.13 -11.93
C VAL A 193 5.47 13.91 -10.98
N ALA A 194 5.40 15.24 -11.01
CA ALA A 194 6.45 16.13 -10.52
C ALA A 194 6.77 16.04 -9.00
N GLU A 195 7.97 16.50 -8.66
CA GLU A 195 8.80 16.15 -7.49
C GLU A 195 8.38 16.72 -6.11
N ASN A 196 7.39 17.62 -6.02
CA ASN A 196 7.27 18.52 -4.86
C ASN A 196 6.28 18.11 -3.75
N MET A 197 5.65 16.93 -3.82
CA MET A 197 4.38 16.72 -3.13
C MET A 197 4.32 15.60 -2.06
N ALA A 198 5.44 14.92 -1.77
CA ALA A 198 5.45 13.81 -0.82
C ALA A 198 6.74 13.70 0.00
N LEU A 199 6.61 13.17 1.22
CA LEU A 199 7.71 12.95 2.16
C LEU A 199 8.73 11.90 1.69
N HIS A 200 8.32 10.98 0.79
CA HIS A 200 9.21 9.99 0.18
C HIS A 200 9.01 9.98 -1.34
N ASP A 201 10.07 10.36 -2.03
CA ASP A 201 10.13 10.50 -3.48
C ASP A 201 10.41 9.14 -4.15
N LEU A 202 9.44 8.68 -4.95
CA LEU A 202 9.56 7.52 -5.83
C LEU A 202 9.67 7.94 -7.31
N SER A 203 9.51 9.23 -7.61
CA SER A 203 9.39 9.78 -8.97
C SER A 203 10.73 9.89 -9.69
N ARG A 204 11.84 9.99 -8.94
CA ARG A 204 13.20 10.08 -9.52
C ARG A 204 13.69 8.84 -10.27
N LYS A 205 13.06 7.68 -10.07
CA LYS A 205 13.53 6.40 -10.63
C LYS A 205 12.56 5.75 -11.61
N PHE A 206 11.28 6.11 -11.58
CA PHE A 206 10.23 5.37 -12.26
C PHE A 206 9.23 6.29 -12.96
N GLY A 207 8.75 5.84 -14.11
CA GLY A 207 7.74 6.54 -14.91
C GLY A 207 8.34 7.19 -16.15
N ALA A 208 7.63 7.05 -17.26
CA ALA A 208 7.95 7.71 -18.52
C ALA A 208 7.67 9.22 -18.41
N ASN A 209 8.51 10.04 -19.06
CA ASN A 209 8.14 11.43 -19.31
C ASN A 209 6.96 11.48 -20.31
N VAL A 210 6.38 12.67 -20.50
CA VAL A 210 5.21 12.88 -21.37
C VAL A 210 5.44 12.33 -22.79
N THR A 211 6.57 12.69 -23.43
CA THR A 211 6.87 12.30 -24.81
C THR A 211 7.04 10.79 -24.98
N ASP A 212 7.74 10.15 -24.05
CA ASP A 212 7.93 8.70 -24.05
C ASP A 212 6.60 7.98 -23.78
N ALA A 213 5.80 8.47 -22.83
CA ALA A 213 4.49 7.90 -22.50
C ALA A 213 3.54 7.92 -23.71
N VAL A 214 3.49 9.03 -24.45
CA VAL A 214 2.71 9.16 -25.70
C VAL A 214 3.14 8.10 -26.71
N THR A 215 4.45 7.90 -26.88
CA THR A 215 5.01 6.90 -27.79
C THR A 215 4.64 5.48 -27.35
N ILE A 216 4.86 5.15 -26.07
CA ILE A 216 4.57 3.83 -25.51
C ILE A 216 3.08 3.50 -25.62
N LEU A 217 2.18 4.47 -25.37
CA LEU A 217 0.73 4.26 -25.45
C LEU A 217 0.27 3.94 -26.87
N ARG A 218 0.81 4.62 -27.88
CA ARG A 218 0.50 4.36 -29.28
C ARG A 218 0.90 2.94 -29.69
N GLU A 219 2.12 2.54 -29.34
CA GLU A 219 2.63 1.19 -29.62
C GLU A 219 1.83 0.11 -28.86
N ALA A 220 1.66 0.30 -27.55
CA ALA A 220 0.98 -0.65 -26.68
C ALA A 220 -0.49 -0.84 -27.04
N ARG A 221 -1.17 0.16 -27.64
CA ARG A 221 -2.59 0.03 -28.00
C ARG A 221 -2.86 -1.11 -28.97
N SER A 222 -1.94 -1.36 -29.91
CA SER A 222 -2.07 -2.44 -30.89
C SER A 222 -1.89 -3.83 -30.29
N ILE A 223 -1.35 -3.92 -29.07
CA ILE A 223 -0.96 -5.16 -28.41
C ILE A 223 -1.86 -5.46 -27.20
N ALA A 224 -2.20 -4.43 -26.43
CA ALA A 224 -2.93 -4.55 -25.20
C ALA A 224 -4.40 -4.89 -25.46
N LYS A 225 -4.91 -5.90 -24.77
CA LYS A 225 -6.35 -6.08 -24.57
C LYS A 225 -6.93 -4.95 -23.74
N ARG A 226 -6.19 -4.55 -22.70
CA ARG A 226 -6.55 -3.48 -21.77
C ARG A 226 -5.37 -2.52 -21.66
N LEU A 227 -5.52 -1.30 -22.17
CA LEU A 227 -4.47 -0.29 -22.09
C LEU A 227 -4.78 0.69 -20.97
N GLY A 228 -3.78 0.93 -20.12
CA GLY A 228 -3.90 1.83 -18.99
C GLY A 228 -2.80 2.87 -18.91
N ILE A 229 -3.06 3.88 -18.08
CA ILE A 229 -2.04 4.82 -17.60
C ILE A 229 -2.05 4.76 -16.07
N CYS A 230 -0.88 4.73 -15.45
CA CYS A 230 -0.76 4.87 -14.00
C CYS A 230 0.27 5.91 -13.58
N PHE A 231 0.14 6.39 -12.34
CA PHE A 231 1.13 7.24 -11.69
C PHE A 231 1.14 6.95 -10.19
N HIS A 232 2.09 7.56 -9.48
CA HIS A 232 2.10 7.52 -8.02
C HIS A 232 2.61 8.86 -7.49
N VAL A 233 1.81 9.56 -6.68
CA VAL A 233 2.11 10.90 -6.16
C VAL A 233 3.17 10.93 -5.04
N GLY A 234 3.92 9.85 -4.86
CA GLY A 234 4.78 9.61 -3.71
C GLY A 234 4.06 9.12 -2.44
N SER A 235 4.80 8.54 -1.49
CA SER A 235 4.22 7.97 -0.27
C SER A 235 3.96 9.04 0.78
N GLN A 236 2.85 8.92 1.53
CA GLN A 236 2.44 9.87 2.57
C GLN A 236 2.21 11.27 1.97
N CYS A 237 1.41 11.32 0.91
CA CYS A 237 0.94 12.57 0.32
C CYS A 237 -0.07 13.21 1.28
N LEU A 238 0.16 14.48 1.64
CA LEU A 238 -0.69 15.23 2.57
C LEU A 238 -1.58 16.25 1.85
N GLU A 239 -1.47 16.36 0.53
CA GLU A 239 -2.16 17.34 -0.30
C GLU A 239 -3.03 16.60 -1.33
N PRO A 240 -4.35 16.54 -1.16
CA PRO A 240 -5.25 15.89 -2.11
C PRO A 240 -5.06 16.34 -3.56
N GLU A 241 -4.79 17.62 -3.79
CA GLU A 241 -4.65 18.27 -5.10
C GLU A 241 -3.54 17.66 -5.97
N CYS A 242 -2.60 16.91 -5.37
CA CYS A 242 -1.55 16.20 -6.11
C CYS A 242 -2.10 15.21 -7.12
N TYR A 243 -3.23 14.58 -6.79
CA TYR A 243 -3.87 13.63 -7.68
C TYR A 243 -4.53 14.34 -8.88
N GLU A 244 -5.17 15.50 -8.66
CA GLU A 244 -5.70 16.35 -9.74
C GLU A 244 -4.57 16.82 -10.66
N ASN A 245 -3.48 17.35 -10.10
CA ASN A 245 -2.33 17.82 -10.88
C ASN A 245 -1.69 16.69 -11.71
N ALA A 246 -1.61 15.47 -11.14
CA ALA A 246 -1.14 14.30 -11.87
C ALA A 246 -2.10 13.91 -13.01
N LEU A 247 -3.41 13.98 -12.77
CA LEU A 247 -4.43 13.70 -13.77
C LEU A 247 -4.43 14.74 -14.91
N ASP A 248 -4.04 15.98 -14.66
CA ASP A 248 -3.85 16.99 -15.72
C ASP A 248 -2.71 16.61 -16.67
N ILE A 249 -1.61 16.04 -16.14
CA ILE A 249 -0.51 15.49 -16.96
C ILE A 249 -1.01 14.29 -17.77
N VAL A 250 -1.75 13.38 -17.12
CA VAL A 250 -2.39 12.24 -17.80
C VAL A 250 -3.27 12.73 -18.94
N LYS A 251 -4.08 13.77 -18.73
CA LYS A 251 -4.94 14.34 -19.77
C LYS A 251 -4.14 14.78 -20.98
N HIS A 252 -3.06 15.52 -20.77
CA HIS A 252 -2.20 15.98 -21.87
C HIS A 252 -1.63 14.80 -22.68
N ILE A 253 -1.16 13.76 -21.99
CA ILE A 253 -0.63 12.54 -22.61
C ILE A 253 -1.72 11.82 -23.43
N ILE A 254 -2.93 11.68 -22.89
CA ILE A 254 -4.05 11.02 -23.58
C ILE A 254 -4.46 11.79 -24.83
N ASP A 255 -4.63 13.11 -24.69
CA ASP A 255 -5.04 13.99 -25.79
C ASP A 255 -4.00 13.94 -26.93
N GLU A 256 -2.71 13.92 -26.60
CA GLU A 256 -1.64 13.81 -27.60
C GLU A 256 -1.53 12.39 -28.19
N ALA A 257 -1.57 11.34 -27.37
CA ALA A 257 -1.48 9.95 -27.83
C ALA A 257 -2.64 9.59 -28.76
N ASN A 258 -3.84 10.13 -28.49
CA ASN A 258 -5.06 9.93 -29.25
C ASN A 258 -5.41 8.45 -29.45
N VAL A 259 -5.28 7.67 -28.38
CA VAL A 259 -5.65 6.25 -28.32
C VAL A 259 -6.70 6.01 -27.23
N LYS A 260 -7.51 4.97 -27.40
CA LYS A 260 -8.48 4.56 -26.37
C LYS A 260 -7.75 4.08 -25.12
N ILE A 261 -8.10 4.67 -23.97
CA ILE A 261 -7.64 4.23 -22.63
C ILE A 261 -8.75 3.49 -21.92
N ASP A 262 -8.45 2.28 -21.44
CA ASP A 262 -9.40 1.41 -20.75
C ASP A 262 -9.32 1.54 -19.23
N VAL A 263 -8.19 2.01 -18.69
CA VAL A 263 -7.99 2.16 -17.24
C VAL A 263 -7.09 3.34 -16.87
N ILE A 264 -7.45 4.06 -15.82
CA ILE A 264 -6.60 5.03 -15.12
C ILE A 264 -6.35 4.51 -13.72
N ASP A 265 -5.09 4.33 -13.36
CA ASP A 265 -4.68 3.95 -12.01
C ASP A 265 -3.93 5.11 -11.35
N VAL A 266 -4.51 5.67 -10.29
CA VAL A 266 -3.93 6.83 -9.59
C VAL A 266 -2.86 6.43 -8.58
N GLY A 267 -2.56 5.14 -8.48
CA GLY A 267 -1.55 4.57 -7.60
C GLY A 267 -1.91 4.74 -6.12
N GLY A 268 -0.88 4.69 -5.29
CA GLY A 268 -0.96 4.89 -3.86
C GLY A 268 -0.59 6.31 -3.45
N GLY A 269 -0.18 6.44 -2.19
CA GLY A 269 0.24 7.72 -1.61
C GLY A 269 -0.68 8.21 -0.49
N PHE A 270 -1.90 7.66 -0.43
CA PHE A 270 -2.85 7.90 0.67
C PHE A 270 -2.15 7.83 2.04
N PRO A 271 -2.28 8.88 2.86
CA PRO A 271 -1.52 8.99 4.09
C PRO A 271 -2.06 8.06 5.18
N GLY A 272 -1.17 7.64 6.07
CA GLY A 272 -1.55 7.09 7.38
C GLY A 272 -1.45 8.16 8.47
N THR A 273 -2.17 8.00 9.57
CA THR A 273 -2.02 8.89 10.73
C THR A 273 -0.81 8.48 11.57
N TYR A 274 0.01 9.46 11.95
CA TYR A 274 1.16 9.26 12.86
C TYR A 274 1.15 10.30 13.98
N PRO A 275 1.88 10.08 15.10
CA PRO A 275 2.08 11.12 16.09
C PRO A 275 2.61 12.41 15.44
N ASN A 276 1.93 13.53 15.71
CA ASN A 276 2.22 14.86 15.15
C ASN A 276 2.03 15.00 13.63
N CYS A 277 1.37 14.04 12.97
CA CYS A 277 1.00 14.13 11.55
C CYS A 277 -0.46 13.68 11.41
N ILE A 278 -1.36 14.67 11.32
CA ILE A 278 -2.79 14.44 11.08
C ILE A 278 -3.04 14.74 9.61
N PRO A 279 -3.25 13.74 8.75
CA PRO A 279 -3.54 13.97 7.34
C PRO A 279 -4.96 14.52 7.14
N PRO A 280 -5.25 15.12 5.98
CA PRO A 280 -6.62 15.35 5.56
C PRO A 280 -7.42 14.04 5.51
N PRO A 281 -8.75 14.09 5.67
CA PRO A 281 -9.59 12.91 5.57
C PRO A 281 -9.52 12.29 4.17
N LEU A 282 -9.55 10.95 4.08
CA LEU A 282 -9.51 10.21 2.81
C LEU A 282 -10.58 10.65 1.79
N SER A 283 -11.71 11.15 2.27
CA SER A 283 -12.77 11.69 1.40
C SER A 283 -12.30 12.86 0.54
N GLU A 284 -11.39 13.71 1.02
CA GLU A 284 -10.87 14.84 0.23
C GLU A 284 -9.99 14.34 -0.92
N PHE A 285 -9.15 13.32 -0.67
CA PHE A 285 -8.38 12.64 -1.72
C PHE A 285 -9.29 11.99 -2.76
N PHE A 286 -10.35 11.29 -2.34
CA PHE A 286 -11.29 10.66 -3.27
C PHE A 286 -12.04 11.69 -4.11
N GLN A 287 -12.46 12.81 -3.51
CA GLN A 287 -13.11 13.90 -4.24
C GLN A 287 -12.16 14.56 -5.25
N SER A 288 -10.90 14.76 -4.88
CA SER A 288 -9.87 15.30 -5.78
C SER A 288 -9.66 14.36 -6.97
N ILE A 289 -9.41 13.08 -6.72
CA ILE A 289 -9.28 12.05 -7.76
C ILE A 289 -10.52 12.02 -8.67
N GLU A 290 -11.72 12.07 -8.10
CA GLU A 290 -12.96 12.03 -8.87
C GLU A 290 -13.14 13.26 -9.77
N ARG A 291 -12.78 14.47 -9.28
CA ARG A 291 -12.76 15.69 -10.12
C ARG A 291 -11.77 15.55 -11.27
N GLY A 292 -10.53 15.18 -10.99
CA GLY A 292 -9.50 15.00 -12.00
C GLY A 292 -9.88 13.93 -13.03
N PHE A 293 -10.42 12.80 -12.59
CA PHE A 293 -10.82 11.70 -13.47
C PHE A 293 -11.98 12.11 -14.39
N ARG A 294 -12.99 12.82 -13.88
CA ARG A 294 -14.08 13.36 -14.71
C ARG A 294 -13.57 14.35 -15.76
N ASN A 295 -12.59 15.19 -15.40
CA ASN A 295 -12.00 16.17 -16.32
C ASN A 295 -11.23 15.53 -17.49
N LEU A 296 -10.85 14.25 -17.39
CA LEU A 296 -10.27 13.50 -18.51
C LEU A 296 -11.27 13.32 -19.66
N ASN A 297 -12.59 13.38 -19.39
CA ASN A 297 -13.66 13.16 -20.38
C ASN A 297 -13.55 11.84 -21.15
N LEU A 298 -13.16 10.77 -20.45
CA LEU A 298 -13.02 9.43 -21.02
C LEU A 298 -14.37 8.70 -21.13
N PRO A 299 -14.46 7.63 -21.97
CA PRO A 299 -15.64 6.78 -22.01
C PRO A 299 -16.06 6.28 -20.63
N LYS A 300 -17.36 6.05 -20.43
CA LYS A 300 -17.92 5.64 -19.13
C LYS A 300 -17.39 4.27 -18.68
N GLU A 301 -16.94 3.45 -19.63
CA GLU A 301 -16.39 2.12 -19.41
C GLU A 301 -14.93 2.15 -18.96
N THR A 302 -14.25 3.30 -19.01
CA THR A 302 -12.88 3.45 -18.51
C THR A 302 -12.88 3.21 -17.00
N ALA A 303 -12.14 2.21 -16.56
CA ALA A 303 -12.01 1.88 -15.15
C ALA A 303 -11.10 2.89 -14.44
N LEU A 304 -11.44 3.18 -13.18
CA LEU A 304 -10.56 3.90 -12.26
C LEU A 304 -10.03 2.91 -11.22
N GLN A 305 -8.75 2.99 -10.90
CA GLN A 305 -8.07 2.14 -9.93
C GLN A 305 -7.25 2.99 -8.96
N CYS A 306 -7.01 2.46 -7.75
CA CYS A 306 -6.04 2.99 -6.81
C CYS A 306 -5.29 1.87 -6.09
N GLU A 307 -4.09 2.19 -5.59
CA GLU A 307 -3.16 1.25 -4.95
C GLU A 307 -2.87 1.57 -3.46
N PRO A 308 -3.87 1.64 -2.57
CA PRO A 308 -3.60 1.96 -1.17
C PRO A 308 -2.80 0.83 -0.49
N GLY A 309 -1.69 1.23 0.15
CA GLY A 309 -0.94 0.38 1.07
C GLY A 309 -1.02 0.93 2.48
N ARG A 310 -0.30 2.05 2.71
CA ARG A 310 -0.11 2.66 4.03
C ARG A 310 -1.42 3.03 4.71
N ALA A 311 -2.29 3.77 4.02
CA ALA A 311 -3.59 4.17 4.56
C ALA A 311 -4.44 2.96 4.99
N MET A 312 -4.23 1.78 4.39
CA MET A 312 -5.03 0.60 4.68
C MET A 312 -4.61 -0.13 5.96
N VAL A 313 -3.32 -0.11 6.31
CA VAL A 313 -2.78 -0.97 7.39
C VAL A 313 -2.00 -0.25 8.50
N SER A 314 -1.54 0.99 8.27
CA SER A 314 -0.64 1.69 9.20
C SER A 314 -1.24 1.87 10.60
N GLU A 315 -2.46 2.37 10.70
CA GLU A 315 -3.14 2.60 11.99
C GLU A 315 -3.52 1.30 12.72
N ALA A 316 -3.62 0.20 11.99
CA ALA A 316 -3.97 -1.09 12.55
C ALA A 316 -2.78 -1.79 13.20
N CYS A 317 -1.54 -1.39 12.88
CA CYS A 317 -0.33 -2.10 13.28
C CYS A 317 0.47 -1.32 14.33
N SER A 318 0.99 -2.03 15.32
CA SER A 318 1.96 -1.50 16.28
C SER A 318 2.96 -2.58 16.68
N ILE A 319 4.13 -2.21 17.16
CA ILE A 319 5.13 -3.13 17.72
C ILE A 319 5.29 -2.85 19.21
N VAL A 320 5.27 -3.90 20.02
CA VAL A 320 5.57 -3.86 21.45
C VAL A 320 7.01 -4.29 21.64
N VAL A 321 7.81 -3.42 22.25
CA VAL A 321 9.22 -3.65 22.53
C VAL A 321 9.48 -3.52 24.02
N GLN A 322 10.45 -4.28 24.52
CA GLN A 322 10.96 -4.20 25.88
C GLN A 322 12.09 -3.18 25.94
N VAL A 323 12.06 -2.30 26.96
CA VAL A 323 13.23 -1.50 27.33
C VAL A 323 14.18 -2.39 28.14
N LEU A 324 15.35 -2.66 27.56
CA LEU A 324 16.41 -3.47 28.16
C LEU A 324 17.29 -2.64 29.10
N ALA A 325 17.57 -1.38 28.74
CA ALA A 325 18.37 -0.47 29.56
C ALA A 325 18.02 0.99 29.29
N ARG A 326 18.29 1.85 30.29
CA ARG A 326 18.29 3.31 30.15
C ARG A 326 19.68 3.82 30.57
N ARG A 327 20.36 4.57 29.71
CA ARG A 327 21.66 5.18 30.03
C ARG A 327 21.66 6.63 29.57
N GLN A 328 21.93 7.56 30.48
CA GLN A 328 21.89 9.00 30.19
C GLN A 328 20.61 9.35 29.41
N ASP A 329 20.72 9.78 28.16
CA ASP A 329 19.60 10.16 27.28
C ASP A 329 19.21 9.08 26.25
N SER A 330 19.80 7.89 26.34
CA SER A 330 19.54 6.76 25.44
C SER A 330 18.68 5.68 26.09
N ILE A 331 17.85 5.04 25.26
CA ILE A 331 17.03 3.88 25.60
C ILE A 331 17.44 2.73 24.70
N TYR A 332 17.70 1.57 25.30
CA TYR A 332 18.04 0.34 24.59
C TYR A 332 16.79 -0.55 24.59
N ILE A 333 16.32 -0.91 23.41
CA ILE A 333 15.15 -1.78 23.20
C ILE A 333 15.58 -3.11 22.59
N ASN A 334 14.67 -4.09 22.57
CA ASN A 334 14.91 -5.43 22.05
C ASN A 334 14.60 -5.61 20.55
N ASP A 335 14.70 -4.55 19.75
CA ASP A 335 14.40 -4.52 18.30
C ASP A 335 15.64 -4.19 17.44
#